data_AF-W4UM57-F1
#
_entry.id   AF-W4UM57-F1
#
_cell.length_a   1.000
_cell.length_b   1.000
_cell.length_c   1.000
_cell.angle_alpha   90.00
_cell.angle_beta   90.00
_cell.angle_gamma   90.00
#
_symmetry.space_group_name_H-M   'P 1'
#
loop_
_entity.id
_entity.type
_entity.pdbx_description
1 polymer ?
#
loop_
_entity_poly.entity_id
_entity_poly.type
_entity_poly.pdbx_seq_one_letter_code
_entity_poly.pdbx_strand_id
1 'polypeptide(L)'
;MESGELPKLTAEQLDGLLQFHRKQDERAVRYDYNPVYKLPLHAVETSKGIVFFSDTQTGRDGLKSFYQQLSGNYFRVHSEPGPVRQYQVNRLSDDICPLVDACYRKNPQNGKGEYDFDETIFSKDTFRDRNRWRQTFETNMEPTASEFLRLTEFSGCPASRNNADISKLLYLIENGFKRDLVADPAFGYRNVFQEYVTRIDNCINGQSSGLNLADVLDEMRQKAENILQTEFDVRGHRTLERALNDKSVPFLIGGTDAVQAMRQALLEGKWIYSSKISESMPGLHFLHADKKCNRVMAYSKPPAGKAVYQEKNGRIIPYTAALKKETKTKKNNSPKL
;
A
#
# COMPACT_ATOMS: atom_id res chain seq x y z
N MET A 1 47.57 -45.34 30.44
CA MET A 1 47.36 -44.47 29.27
C MET A 1 46.17 -45.03 28.52
N GLU A 2 44.97 -44.50 28.79
CA GLU A 2 43.77 -44.90 28.06
C GLU A 2 43.79 -44.25 26.67
N SER A 3 43.64 -45.09 25.66
CA SER A 3 43.51 -44.70 24.25
C SER A 3 42.23 -43.89 24.07
N GLY A 4 42.39 -42.62 23.70
CA GLY A 4 41.27 -41.72 23.41
C GLY A 4 40.49 -42.20 22.18
N GLU A 5 39.39 -42.92 22.40
CA GLU A 5 38.38 -43.12 21.38
C GLU A 5 37.65 -41.79 21.14
N LEU A 6 37.81 -41.25 19.93
CA LEU A 6 37.05 -40.09 19.48
C LEU A 6 35.55 -40.43 19.52
N PRO A 7 34.70 -39.59 20.13
CA PRO A 7 33.27 -39.86 20.20
C PRO A 7 32.67 -39.95 18.79
N LYS A 8 32.05 -41.09 18.47
CA LYS A 8 31.33 -41.31 17.21
C LYS A 8 30.04 -40.49 17.23
N LEU A 9 29.95 -39.51 16.33
CA LEU A 9 28.74 -38.70 16.13
C LEU A 9 27.59 -39.59 15.64
N THR A 10 26.40 -39.34 16.16
CA THR A 10 25.16 -39.94 15.66
C THR A 10 24.81 -39.39 14.27
N ALA A 11 23.94 -40.08 13.52
CA ALA A 11 23.49 -39.63 12.21
C ALA A 11 22.82 -38.24 12.24
N GLU A 12 22.05 -37.94 13.31
CA GLU A 12 21.44 -36.62 13.52
C GLU A 12 22.49 -35.53 13.78
N GLN A 13 23.52 -35.83 14.58
CA GLN A 13 24.62 -34.89 14.82
C GLN A 13 25.44 -34.65 13.55
N LEU A 14 25.61 -35.67 12.70
CA LEU A 14 26.29 -35.54 11.42
C LEU A 14 25.49 -34.68 10.44
N ASP A 15 24.17 -34.87 10.33
CA ASP A 15 23.31 -34.05 9.48
C ASP A 15 23.27 -32.58 9.95
N GLY A 16 23.17 -32.38 11.28
CA GLY A 16 23.28 -31.04 11.88
C GLY A 16 24.62 -30.36 11.57
N LEU A 17 25.73 -31.09 11.62
CA LEU A 17 27.06 -30.59 11.28
C LEU A 17 27.15 -30.23 9.78
N LEU A 18 26.62 -31.07 8.89
CA LEU A 18 26.57 -30.81 7.45
C LEU A 18 25.70 -29.59 7.12
N GLN A 19 24.58 -29.40 7.81
CA GLN A 19 23.74 -28.21 7.66
C GLN A 19 24.46 -26.96 8.18
N PHE A 20 25.18 -27.06 9.29
CA PHE A 20 25.98 -25.97 9.83
C PHE A 20 27.08 -25.53 8.85
N HIS A 21 27.87 -26.47 8.32
CA HIS A 21 28.92 -26.15 7.34
C HIS A 21 28.36 -25.51 6.08
N ARG A 22 27.27 -26.05 5.53
CA ARG A 22 26.58 -25.43 4.37
C ARG A 22 26.17 -23.98 4.66
N LYS A 23 25.58 -23.71 5.84
CA LYS A 23 25.23 -22.34 6.24
C LYS A 23 26.44 -21.42 6.39
N GLN A 24 27.58 -21.93 6.86
CA GLN A 24 28.82 -21.15 6.96
C GLN A 24 29.41 -20.85 5.57
N ASP A 25 29.43 -21.84 4.67
CA ASP A 25 29.94 -21.68 3.32
C ASP A 25 29.07 -20.70 2.51
N GLU A 26 27.73 -20.79 2.63
CA GLU A 26 26.80 -19.84 2.02
C GLU A 26 27.03 -18.40 2.52
N ARG A 27 27.26 -18.23 3.83
CA ARG A 27 27.61 -16.93 4.42
C ARG A 27 28.96 -16.43 3.91
N ALA A 28 29.98 -17.29 3.89
CA ALA A 28 31.30 -16.92 3.41
C ALA A 28 31.26 -16.48 1.94
N VAL A 29 30.55 -17.22 1.08
CA VAL A 29 30.37 -16.88 -0.33
C VAL A 29 29.60 -15.56 -0.53
N ARG A 30 28.64 -15.23 0.35
CA ARG A 30 27.90 -13.95 0.32
C ARG A 30 28.82 -12.75 0.56
N TYR A 31 29.82 -12.90 1.43
CA TYR A 31 30.71 -11.82 1.85
C TYR A 31 32.13 -11.92 1.27
N ASP A 32 32.33 -12.75 0.25
CA ASP A 32 33.66 -13.00 -0.35
C ASP A 32 34.71 -13.37 0.72
N TYR A 33 34.30 -14.27 1.62
CA TYR A 33 35.08 -14.76 2.76
C TYR A 33 35.51 -13.70 3.77
N ASN A 34 34.91 -12.49 3.75
CA ASN A 34 35.05 -11.51 4.82
C ASN A 34 34.09 -11.82 5.98
N PRO A 35 34.58 -12.06 7.21
CA PRO A 35 33.80 -12.74 8.23
C PRO A 35 32.78 -11.87 9.01
N VAL A 36 32.60 -10.59 8.67
CA VAL A 36 31.91 -9.65 9.58
C VAL A 36 30.97 -8.68 8.85
N TYR A 37 29.72 -8.63 9.32
CA TYR A 37 28.77 -7.59 8.95
C TYR A 37 29.35 -6.21 9.29
N LYS A 38 29.32 -5.27 8.35
CA LYS A 38 29.75 -3.90 8.63
C LYS A 38 28.60 -3.11 9.25
N LEU A 39 28.85 -2.54 10.42
CA LEU A 39 27.96 -1.58 11.08
C LEU A 39 28.17 -0.17 10.49
N PRO A 40 27.15 0.71 10.54
CA PRO A 40 25.80 0.44 11.05
C PRO A 40 24.98 -0.46 10.12
N LEU A 41 24.00 -1.18 10.66
CA LEU A 41 22.98 -1.83 9.82
C LEU A 41 21.85 -0.85 9.51
N HIS A 42 21.22 -1.04 8.36
CA HIS A 42 19.99 -0.40 7.95
C HIS A 42 18.86 -1.41 8.04
N ALA A 43 17.94 -1.21 8.98
CA ALA A 43 16.73 -2.02 9.10
C ALA A 43 15.56 -1.29 8.45
N VAL A 44 14.90 -1.91 7.47
CA VAL A 44 13.74 -1.34 6.80
C VAL A 44 12.49 -2.13 7.18
N GLU A 45 11.55 -1.45 7.82
CA GLU A 45 10.24 -1.98 8.19
C GLU A 45 9.20 -1.68 7.11
N THR A 46 8.39 -2.67 6.76
CA THR A 46 7.25 -2.61 5.85
C THR A 46 6.00 -3.25 6.49
N SER A 47 4.88 -3.35 5.77
CA SER A 47 3.70 -4.12 6.21
C SER A 47 4.02 -5.61 6.39
N LYS A 48 4.95 -6.13 5.60
CA LYS A 48 5.31 -7.55 5.63
C LYS A 48 6.26 -7.88 6.80
N GLY A 49 6.99 -6.89 7.34
CA GLY A 49 7.91 -7.01 8.47
C GLY A 49 9.24 -6.29 8.22
N ILE A 50 10.38 -6.82 8.67
CA ILE A 50 11.66 -6.07 8.68
C ILE A 50 12.76 -6.81 7.90
N VAL A 51 13.47 -6.08 7.02
CA VAL A 51 14.69 -6.54 6.33
C VAL A 51 15.92 -5.76 6.83
N PHE A 52 17.07 -6.44 6.89
CA PHE A 52 18.32 -5.87 7.40
C PHE A 52 19.41 -5.85 6.34
N PHE A 53 20.04 -4.70 6.18
CA PHE A 53 21.16 -4.47 5.27
C PHE A 53 22.39 -4.05 6.05
N SER A 54 23.54 -4.66 5.79
CA SER A 54 24.81 -4.21 6.34
C SER A 54 25.38 -3.02 5.56
N ASP A 55 26.37 -2.32 6.13
CA ASP A 55 27.16 -1.33 5.39
C ASP A 55 28.30 -1.98 4.56
N THR A 56 28.16 -3.26 4.21
CA THR A 56 29.02 -3.88 3.19
C THR A 56 28.57 -3.45 1.79
N GLN A 57 29.32 -3.79 0.74
CA GLN A 57 28.87 -3.51 -0.63
C GLN A 57 27.56 -4.23 -0.95
N THR A 58 27.45 -5.51 -0.57
CA THR A 58 26.24 -6.32 -0.72
C THR A 58 25.04 -5.68 -0.01
N GLY A 59 25.20 -5.25 1.24
CA GLY A 59 24.10 -4.63 1.97
C GLY A 59 23.70 -3.26 1.39
N ARG A 60 24.66 -2.41 1.00
CA ARG A 60 24.36 -1.12 0.34
C ARG A 60 23.65 -1.29 -1.00
N ASP A 61 24.09 -2.23 -1.81
CA ASP A 61 23.45 -2.55 -3.08
C ASP A 61 22.04 -3.11 -2.86
N GLY A 62 21.86 -3.96 -1.85
CA GLY A 62 20.55 -4.48 -1.46
C GLY A 62 19.59 -3.39 -1.00
N LEU A 63 20.05 -2.45 -0.17
CA LEU A 63 19.25 -1.31 0.29
C LEU A 63 18.84 -0.42 -0.90
N LYS A 64 19.76 -0.16 -1.82
CA LYS A 64 19.48 0.60 -3.04
C LYS A 64 18.47 -0.13 -3.93
N SER A 65 18.65 -1.44 -4.16
CA SER A 65 17.71 -2.28 -4.91
C SER A 65 16.33 -2.31 -4.28
N PHE A 66 16.24 -2.39 -2.96
CA PHE A 66 14.99 -2.32 -2.21
C PHE A 66 14.24 -1.01 -2.51
N TYR A 67 14.90 0.14 -2.34
CA TYR A 67 14.27 1.44 -2.59
C TYR A 67 13.95 1.68 -4.06
N GLN A 68 14.76 1.16 -4.98
CA GLN A 68 14.47 1.22 -6.41
C GLN A 68 13.22 0.40 -6.78
N GLN A 69 13.05 -0.79 -6.19
CA GLN A 69 11.83 -1.59 -6.37
C GLN A 69 10.61 -0.94 -5.71
N LEU A 70 10.78 -0.36 -4.53
CA LEU A 70 9.72 0.34 -3.81
C LEU A 70 9.24 1.59 -4.59
N SER A 71 10.18 2.42 -5.06
CA SER A 71 9.85 3.62 -5.84
C SER A 71 9.31 3.28 -7.22
N GLY A 72 9.84 2.23 -7.87
CA GLY A 72 9.36 1.74 -9.17
C GLY A 72 7.93 1.19 -9.12
N ASN A 73 7.54 0.58 -8.01
CA ASN A 73 6.20 0.04 -7.80
C ASN A 73 5.25 0.97 -7.03
N TYR A 74 5.71 2.16 -6.61
CA TYR A 74 5.03 3.00 -5.63
C TYR A 74 3.53 3.22 -5.87
N PHE A 75 3.15 3.54 -7.11
CA PHE A 75 1.76 3.83 -7.50
C PHE A 75 0.97 2.60 -7.94
N ARG A 76 1.59 1.41 -8.02
CA ARG A 76 0.90 0.18 -8.41
C ARG A 76 -0.10 -0.22 -7.34
N VAL A 77 -1.16 -0.89 -7.78
CA VAL A 77 -2.27 -1.36 -6.95
C VAL A 77 -1.81 -2.22 -5.76
N HIS A 78 -0.81 -3.09 -5.97
CA HIS A 78 -0.27 -4.00 -4.94
C HIS A 78 1.01 -3.47 -4.29
N SER A 79 1.28 -2.18 -4.40
CA SER A 79 2.40 -1.54 -3.71
C SER A 79 2.24 -1.65 -2.20
N GLU A 80 3.31 -1.37 -1.47
CA GLU A 80 3.38 -1.42 -0.01
C GLU A 80 2.24 -0.60 0.62
N PRO A 81 1.25 -1.26 1.28
CA PRO A 81 0.02 -0.63 1.73
C PRO A 81 0.19 0.17 3.03
N GLY A 82 1.29 -0.05 3.75
CA GLY A 82 1.52 0.55 5.05
C GLY A 82 2.77 1.43 5.09
N PRO A 83 3.03 2.06 6.25
CA PRO A 83 4.18 2.92 6.42
C PRO A 83 5.48 2.13 6.25
N VAL A 84 6.44 2.76 5.58
CA VAL A 84 7.81 2.28 5.47
C VAL A 84 8.71 3.11 6.38
N ARG A 85 9.48 2.44 7.22
CA ARG A 85 10.40 3.09 8.16
C ARG A 85 11.79 2.53 8.02
N GLN A 86 12.79 3.41 8.01
CA GLN A 86 14.19 2.99 8.09
C GLN A 86 14.75 3.33 9.46
N TYR A 87 15.48 2.37 10.02
CA TYR A 87 16.22 2.50 11.25
C TYR A 87 17.69 2.22 11.03
N GLN A 88 18.52 2.89 11.81
CA GLN A 88 19.93 2.59 11.94
C GLN A 88 20.16 1.79 13.22
N VAL A 89 20.80 0.63 13.06
CA VAL A 89 21.12 -0.30 14.14
C VAL A 89 22.63 -0.36 14.31
N ASN A 90 23.12 0.08 15.47
CA ASN A 90 24.56 0.19 15.76
C ASN A 90 25.10 -0.99 16.59
N ARG A 91 24.29 -2.01 16.88
CA ARG A 91 24.67 -3.18 17.66
C ARG A 91 24.07 -4.43 17.03
N LEU A 92 24.90 -5.46 16.89
CA LEU A 92 24.46 -6.79 16.48
C LEU A 92 23.92 -7.54 17.71
N SER A 93 22.79 -8.21 17.54
CA SER A 93 22.30 -9.22 18.47
C SER A 93 22.22 -10.57 17.76
N ASP A 94 22.26 -11.66 18.52
CA ASP A 94 22.20 -13.02 17.96
C ASP A 94 20.96 -13.25 17.09
N ASP A 95 19.85 -12.58 17.42
CA ASP A 95 18.59 -12.64 16.66
C ASP A 95 18.66 -11.89 15.31
N ILE A 96 19.49 -10.84 15.20
CA ILE A 96 19.62 -10.03 13.98
C ILE A 96 20.66 -10.63 13.03
N CYS A 97 21.77 -11.15 13.56
CA CYS A 97 22.87 -11.73 12.78
C CYS A 97 22.42 -12.63 11.62
N PRO A 98 21.55 -13.65 11.81
CA PRO A 98 21.14 -14.51 10.70
C PRO A 98 20.33 -13.81 9.61
N LEU A 99 19.82 -12.61 9.88
CA LEU A 99 18.91 -11.85 9.01
C LEU A 99 19.62 -10.81 8.14
N VAL A 100 20.85 -10.44 8.51
CA VAL A 100 21.60 -9.41 7.80
C VAL A 100 21.93 -9.90 6.38
N ASP A 101 21.53 -9.08 5.41
CA ASP A 101 21.63 -9.35 3.96
C ASP A 101 21.04 -10.70 3.55
N ALA A 102 20.08 -11.23 4.32
CA ALA A 102 19.45 -12.52 4.02
C ALA A 102 18.64 -12.51 2.71
N CYS A 103 18.22 -11.33 2.26
CA CYS A 103 17.58 -11.14 0.96
C CYS A 103 18.51 -11.42 -0.23
N TYR A 104 19.83 -11.41 -0.04
CA TYR A 104 20.79 -11.64 -1.12
C TYR A 104 21.00 -13.15 -1.39
N ARG A 105 20.82 -13.53 -2.65
CA ARG A 105 21.15 -14.86 -3.18
C ARG A 105 22.01 -14.74 -4.43
N LYS A 106 22.96 -15.67 -4.59
CA LYS A 106 23.66 -15.84 -5.88
C LYS A 106 22.87 -16.82 -6.73
N ASN A 107 22.48 -16.39 -7.92
CA ASN A 107 21.81 -17.23 -8.89
C ASN A 107 22.75 -18.36 -9.33
N PRO A 108 22.41 -19.64 -9.10
CA PRO A 108 23.29 -20.77 -9.41
C PRO A 108 23.61 -20.92 -10.90
N GLN A 109 22.74 -20.42 -11.79
CA GLN A 109 22.86 -20.62 -13.24
C GLN A 109 23.82 -19.62 -13.91
N ASN A 110 23.90 -18.39 -13.39
CA ASN A 110 24.66 -17.31 -14.03
C ASN A 110 25.64 -16.59 -13.08
N GLY A 111 25.66 -16.97 -11.80
CA GLY A 111 26.53 -16.39 -10.77
C GLY A 111 26.19 -14.95 -10.37
N LYS A 112 25.12 -14.35 -10.90
CA LYS A 112 24.71 -12.98 -10.57
C LYS A 112 24.03 -12.95 -9.21
N GLY A 113 24.31 -11.89 -8.45
CA GLY A 113 23.60 -11.60 -7.20
C GLY A 113 22.21 -11.06 -7.48
N GLU A 114 21.21 -11.61 -6.79
CA GLU A 114 19.82 -11.20 -6.83
C GLU A 114 19.32 -10.94 -5.41
N TYR A 115 18.37 -10.02 -5.28
CA TYR A 115 17.73 -9.70 -4.01
C TYR A 115 16.27 -10.13 -4.06
N ASP A 116 15.87 -10.92 -3.07
CA ASP A 116 14.47 -11.28 -2.84
C ASP A 116 14.03 -10.74 -1.49
N PHE A 117 13.05 -9.84 -1.54
CA PHE A 117 12.49 -9.17 -0.37
C PHE A 117 11.22 -9.84 0.16
N ASP A 118 10.74 -10.91 -0.49
CA ASP A 118 9.51 -11.63 -0.12
C ASP A 118 9.76 -12.79 0.86
N GLU A 119 10.94 -13.44 0.83
CA GLU A 119 11.15 -14.73 1.51
C GLU A 119 11.51 -14.70 3.01
N THR A 120 11.86 -13.55 3.60
CA THR A 120 12.29 -13.51 5.02
C THR A 120 11.81 -12.26 5.73
N ILE A 121 10.54 -12.27 6.13
CA ILE A 121 9.90 -11.11 6.73
C ILE A 121 9.38 -11.47 8.12
N PHE A 122 10.12 -11.04 9.14
CA PHE A 122 9.85 -11.36 10.54
C PHE A 122 8.87 -10.34 11.15
N SER A 123 8.02 -10.81 12.06
CA SER A 123 7.06 -9.98 12.78
C SER A 123 7.74 -8.83 13.50
N LYS A 124 7.11 -7.64 13.47
CA LYS A 124 7.58 -6.40 14.09
C LYS A 124 7.87 -6.51 15.59
N ASP A 125 7.24 -7.49 16.25
CA ASP A 125 7.33 -7.75 17.68
C ASP A 125 8.51 -8.67 18.08
N THR A 126 9.28 -9.14 17.10
CA THR A 126 10.38 -10.10 17.33
C THR A 126 11.56 -9.46 18.06
N PHE A 127 11.79 -8.15 17.91
CA PHE A 127 13.02 -7.49 18.38
C PHE A 127 12.81 -6.66 19.65
N ARG A 128 13.18 -7.22 20.81
CA ARG A 128 13.03 -6.57 22.13
C ARG A 128 13.79 -5.25 22.25
N ASP A 129 14.94 -5.13 21.57
CA ASP A 129 15.82 -3.94 21.62
C ASP A 129 15.47 -2.87 20.56
N ARG A 130 14.33 -2.98 19.88
CA ARG A 130 13.92 -2.05 18.82
C ARG A 130 13.85 -0.59 19.29
N ASN A 131 13.55 -0.37 20.56
CA ASN A 131 13.54 0.95 21.21
C ASN A 131 14.92 1.66 21.20
N ARG A 132 16.01 0.93 20.96
CA ARG A 132 17.38 1.49 20.87
C ARG A 132 17.76 1.87 19.44
N TRP A 133 16.95 1.52 18.44
CA TRP A 133 17.25 1.82 17.05
C TRP A 133 16.93 3.28 16.74
N ARG A 134 17.79 3.93 15.96
CA ARG A 134 17.57 5.32 15.56
C ARG A 134 16.76 5.35 14.27
N GLN A 135 15.53 5.86 14.31
CA GLN A 135 14.75 6.08 13.09
C GLN A 135 15.42 7.16 12.23
N THR A 136 15.72 6.84 10.98
CA THR A 136 16.34 7.77 10.02
C THR A 136 15.35 8.25 8.96
N PHE A 137 14.25 7.50 8.73
CA PHE A 137 13.26 7.84 7.74
C PHE A 137 11.91 7.20 8.03
N GLU A 138 10.84 7.89 7.61
CA GLU A 138 9.47 7.40 7.63
C GLU A 138 8.65 8.04 6.50
N THR A 139 7.83 7.23 5.86
CA THR A 139 6.74 7.63 4.97
C THR A 139 5.52 6.77 5.26
N ASN A 140 4.33 7.34 5.15
CA ASN A 140 3.08 6.58 5.30
C ASN A 140 2.72 5.78 4.05
N MET A 141 3.48 5.95 2.95
CA MET A 141 3.21 5.36 1.64
C MET A 141 1.83 5.75 1.09
N GLU A 142 1.31 6.93 1.39
CA GLU A 142 0.11 7.42 0.70
C GLU A 142 0.43 7.68 -0.79
N PRO A 143 -0.50 7.38 -1.71
CA PRO A 143 -0.27 7.54 -3.15
C PRO A 143 -0.40 9.01 -3.59
N THR A 144 0.30 9.92 -2.92
CA THR A 144 0.32 11.35 -3.21
C THR A 144 1.63 11.78 -3.88
N ALA A 145 1.62 12.95 -4.52
CA ALA A 145 2.83 13.51 -5.11
C ALA A 145 3.89 13.81 -4.05
N SER A 146 3.49 14.38 -2.92
CA SER A 146 4.39 14.78 -1.83
C SER A 146 5.06 13.60 -1.14
N GLU A 147 4.33 12.52 -0.84
CA GLU A 147 4.92 11.34 -0.19
C GLU A 147 5.84 10.57 -1.13
N PHE A 148 5.49 10.49 -2.41
CA PHE A 148 6.38 9.90 -3.41
C PHE A 148 7.67 10.72 -3.55
N LEU A 149 7.58 12.05 -3.60
CA LEU A 149 8.76 12.93 -3.67
C LEU A 149 9.66 12.71 -2.45
N ARG A 150 9.10 12.73 -1.24
CA ARG A 150 9.81 12.44 0.01
C ARG A 150 10.58 11.12 -0.06
N LEU A 151 9.97 10.05 -0.59
CA LEU A 151 10.64 8.76 -0.76
C LEU A 151 11.80 8.85 -1.77
N THR A 152 11.58 9.47 -2.93
CA THR A 152 12.61 9.56 -3.98
C THR A 152 13.79 10.44 -3.57
N GLU A 153 13.55 11.54 -2.86
CA GLU A 153 14.58 12.42 -2.30
C GLU A 153 15.41 11.69 -1.24
N PHE A 154 14.76 10.99 -0.31
CA PHE A 154 15.45 10.21 0.72
C PHE A 154 16.30 9.08 0.13
N SER A 155 15.72 8.31 -0.78
CA SER A 155 16.39 7.13 -1.36
C SER A 155 17.44 7.47 -2.42
N GLY A 156 17.41 8.69 -2.97
CA GLY A 156 18.23 9.07 -4.14
C GLY A 156 17.94 8.23 -5.38
N CYS A 157 16.83 7.48 -5.40
CA CYS A 157 16.45 6.63 -6.52
C CYS A 157 15.61 7.43 -7.52
N PRO A 158 16.03 7.54 -8.80
CA PRO A 158 15.26 8.29 -9.79
C PRO A 158 13.93 7.60 -10.05
N ALA A 159 12.88 8.39 -10.17
CA ALA A 159 11.56 7.89 -10.56
C ALA A 159 11.62 7.32 -11.99
N SER A 160 10.86 6.24 -12.23
CA SER A 160 10.57 5.83 -13.60
C SER A 160 9.80 6.94 -14.32
N ARG A 161 9.89 7.01 -15.65
CA ARG A 161 9.16 8.01 -16.44
C ARG A 161 7.66 8.00 -16.11
N ASN A 162 7.05 6.82 -16.01
CA ASN A 162 5.64 6.68 -15.66
C ASN A 162 5.33 7.22 -14.27
N ASN A 163 6.14 6.88 -13.25
CA ASN A 163 5.88 7.35 -11.88
C ASN A 163 6.16 8.85 -11.74
N ALA A 164 7.10 9.41 -12.53
CA ALA A 164 7.32 10.84 -12.61
C ALA A 164 6.10 11.57 -13.22
N ASP A 165 5.53 11.03 -14.30
CA ASP A 165 4.31 11.59 -14.91
C ASP A 165 3.10 11.47 -13.96
N ILE A 166 2.92 10.32 -13.31
CA ILE A 166 1.87 10.12 -12.29
C ILE A 166 2.02 11.14 -11.15
N SER A 167 3.22 11.30 -10.60
CA SER A 167 3.49 12.26 -9.52
C SER A 167 3.15 13.70 -9.92
N LYS A 168 3.46 14.10 -11.15
CA LYS A 168 3.12 15.43 -11.67
C LYS A 168 1.62 15.63 -11.85
N LEU A 169 0.90 14.62 -12.34
CA LEU A 169 -0.56 14.64 -12.44
C LEU A 169 -1.22 14.73 -11.06
N LEU A 170 -0.74 13.94 -10.09
CA LEU A 170 -1.17 13.99 -8.70
C LEU A 170 -0.91 15.37 -8.08
N TYR A 171 0.26 15.97 -8.35
CA TYR A 171 0.55 17.32 -7.90
C TYR A 171 -0.49 18.33 -8.41
N LEU A 172 -0.87 18.26 -9.69
CA LEU A 172 -1.88 19.14 -10.27
C LEU A 172 -3.26 18.98 -9.61
N ILE A 173 -3.60 17.75 -9.18
CA ILE A 173 -4.85 17.44 -8.46
C ILE A 173 -4.82 17.98 -7.03
N GLU A 174 -3.73 17.72 -6.31
CA GLU A 174 -3.57 17.98 -4.86
C GLU A 174 -3.25 19.45 -4.56
N ASN A 175 -2.33 20.03 -5.33
CA ASN A 175 -1.72 21.34 -5.06
C ASN A 175 -2.13 22.41 -6.10
N GLY A 176 -2.79 22.00 -7.18
CA GLY A 176 -3.23 22.89 -8.24
C GLY A 176 -2.13 23.25 -9.24
N PHE A 177 -2.32 24.37 -9.94
CA PHE A 177 -1.49 24.74 -11.08
C PHE A 177 -0.08 25.19 -10.67
N LYS A 178 0.93 24.65 -11.35
CA LYS A 178 2.32 25.12 -11.26
C LYS A 178 2.92 25.21 -12.66
N ARG A 179 3.27 26.43 -13.09
CA ARG A 179 3.76 26.69 -14.44
C ARG A 179 5.02 25.91 -14.77
N ASP A 180 6.00 25.89 -13.87
CA ASP A 180 7.28 25.20 -14.11
C ASP A 180 7.10 23.68 -14.28
N LEU A 181 6.10 23.10 -13.61
CA LEU A 181 5.78 21.68 -13.75
C LEU A 181 5.20 21.39 -15.14
N VAL A 182 4.27 22.23 -15.61
CA VAL A 182 3.67 22.08 -16.95
C VAL A 182 4.71 22.36 -18.05
N ALA A 183 5.63 23.29 -17.82
CA ALA A 183 6.71 23.62 -18.75
C ALA A 183 7.85 22.58 -18.77
N ASP A 184 7.90 21.66 -17.80
CA ASP A 184 8.96 20.66 -17.72
C ASP A 184 8.98 19.76 -18.97
N PRO A 185 10.08 19.76 -19.76
CA PRO A 185 10.20 18.94 -20.96
C PRO A 185 10.09 17.43 -20.69
N ALA A 186 10.39 16.98 -19.47
CA ALA A 186 10.29 15.59 -19.07
C ALA A 186 8.86 15.18 -18.68
N PHE A 187 7.90 16.12 -18.57
CA PHE A 187 6.50 15.78 -18.31
C PHE A 187 5.83 15.32 -19.60
N GLY A 188 5.45 14.04 -19.67
CA GLY A 188 4.83 13.44 -20.86
C GLY A 188 3.54 14.14 -21.31
N TYR A 189 2.81 14.76 -20.38
CA TYR A 189 1.53 15.42 -20.64
C TYR A 189 1.63 16.95 -20.75
N ARG A 190 2.84 17.53 -20.82
CA ARG A 190 3.02 19.00 -20.91
C ARG A 190 2.14 19.66 -21.97
N ASN A 191 2.03 19.05 -23.15
CA ASN A 191 1.28 19.62 -24.28
C ASN A 191 -0.24 19.59 -24.01
N VAL A 192 -0.71 18.60 -23.26
CA VAL A 192 -2.12 18.50 -22.83
C VAL A 192 -2.45 19.62 -21.85
N PHE A 193 -1.52 19.95 -20.95
CA PHE A 193 -1.74 20.97 -19.93
C PHE A 193 -1.41 22.39 -20.38
N GLN A 194 -0.76 22.57 -21.52
CA GLN A 194 -0.35 23.87 -22.05
C GLN A 194 -1.55 24.80 -22.30
N GLU A 195 -2.70 24.27 -22.73
CA GLU A 195 -3.90 25.09 -22.95
C GLU A 195 -4.41 25.74 -21.65
N TYR A 196 -4.25 25.05 -20.51
CA TYR A 196 -4.66 25.58 -19.21
C TYR A 196 -3.74 26.71 -18.78
N VAL A 197 -2.45 26.67 -19.11
CA VAL A 197 -1.52 27.80 -18.88
C VAL A 197 -2.08 29.05 -19.56
N THR A 198 -2.43 28.96 -20.84
CA THR A 198 -2.97 30.09 -21.62
C THR A 198 -4.31 30.58 -21.05
N ARG A 199 -5.22 29.66 -20.71
CA ARG A 199 -6.53 30.03 -20.13
C ARG A 199 -6.39 30.69 -18.76
N ILE A 200 -5.50 30.19 -17.91
CA ILE A 200 -5.19 30.77 -16.60
C ILE A 200 -4.59 32.17 -16.78
N ASP A 201 -3.63 32.34 -17.69
CA ASP A 201 -3.03 33.64 -17.99
C ASP A 201 -4.07 34.65 -18.47
N ASN A 202 -4.99 34.23 -19.35
CA ASN A 202 -6.10 35.07 -19.80
C ASN A 202 -7.03 35.46 -18.64
N CYS A 203 -7.31 34.56 -17.69
CA CYS A 203 -8.11 34.89 -16.51
C CYS A 203 -7.39 35.90 -15.60
N ILE A 204 -6.10 35.71 -15.34
CA ILE A 204 -5.29 36.60 -14.50
C ILE A 204 -5.17 37.99 -15.13
N ASN A 205 -5.04 38.06 -16.46
CA ASN A 205 -4.91 39.31 -17.22
C ASN A 205 -6.27 39.98 -17.54
N GLY A 206 -7.40 39.42 -17.10
CA GLY A 206 -8.74 39.98 -17.38
C GLY A 206 -9.18 39.86 -18.86
N GLN A 207 -8.58 38.93 -19.61
CA GLN A 207 -8.84 38.69 -21.04
C GLN A 207 -9.77 37.49 -21.28
N SER A 208 -10.30 36.88 -20.21
CA SER A 208 -11.18 35.71 -20.29
C SER A 208 -12.62 36.09 -20.72
N SER A 209 -13.17 35.34 -21.67
CA SER A 209 -14.56 35.45 -22.15
C SER A 209 -15.58 34.85 -21.16
N GLY A 210 -15.61 35.38 -19.93
CA GLY A 210 -16.60 35.04 -18.89
C GLY A 210 -16.32 33.77 -18.08
N LEU A 211 -15.26 33.02 -18.39
CA LEU A 211 -14.79 31.91 -17.54
C LEU A 211 -14.05 32.46 -16.32
N ASN A 212 -14.36 31.94 -15.12
CA ASN A 212 -13.62 32.26 -13.92
C ASN A 212 -12.40 31.33 -13.79
N LEU A 213 -11.31 31.83 -13.21
CA LEU A 213 -10.09 31.09 -12.90
C LEU A 213 -10.38 29.79 -12.13
N ALA A 214 -11.35 29.82 -11.19
CA ALA A 214 -11.73 28.64 -10.41
C ALA A 214 -12.19 27.48 -11.31
N ASP A 215 -13.05 27.77 -12.29
CA ASP A 215 -13.58 26.78 -13.22
C ASP A 215 -12.46 26.17 -14.09
N VAL A 216 -11.54 27.01 -14.57
CA VAL A 216 -10.37 26.55 -15.34
C VAL A 216 -9.47 25.63 -14.53
N LEU A 217 -9.25 25.95 -13.24
CA LEU A 217 -8.46 25.11 -12.34
C LEU A 217 -9.17 23.79 -12.01
N ASP A 218 -10.48 23.80 -11.85
CA ASP A 218 -11.29 22.58 -11.66
C ASP A 218 -11.26 21.68 -12.89
N GLU A 219 -11.42 22.25 -14.09
CA GLU A 219 -11.28 21.51 -15.35
C GLU A 219 -9.89 20.88 -15.50
N MET A 220 -8.83 21.62 -15.12
CA MET A 220 -7.45 21.11 -15.15
C MET A 220 -7.28 19.93 -14.19
N ARG A 221 -7.79 20.03 -12.95
CA ARG A 221 -7.76 18.93 -11.98
C ARG A 221 -8.51 17.71 -12.52
N GLN A 222 -9.70 17.92 -13.08
CA GLN A 222 -10.49 16.84 -13.67
C GLN A 222 -9.77 16.19 -14.85
N LYS A 223 -9.06 16.96 -15.67
CA LYS A 223 -8.26 16.44 -16.77
C LYS A 223 -7.12 15.54 -16.28
N ALA A 224 -6.42 15.95 -15.22
CA ALA A 224 -5.37 15.14 -14.60
C ALA A 224 -5.91 13.84 -14.01
N GLU A 225 -7.02 13.92 -13.25
CA GLU A 225 -7.68 12.75 -12.67
C GLU A 225 -8.16 11.77 -13.75
N ASN A 226 -8.72 12.29 -14.85
CA ASN A 226 -9.15 11.47 -15.98
C ASN A 226 -7.97 10.71 -16.60
N ILE A 227 -6.82 11.37 -16.82
CA ILE A 227 -5.61 10.71 -17.34
C ILE A 227 -5.14 9.60 -16.40
N LEU A 228 -5.09 9.87 -15.09
CA LEU A 228 -4.73 8.87 -14.07
C LEU A 228 -5.66 7.65 -14.10
N GLN A 229 -6.95 7.86 -14.36
CA GLN A 229 -7.95 6.79 -14.39
C GLN A 229 -7.96 6.01 -15.72
N THR A 230 -7.68 6.65 -16.86
CA THR A 230 -7.79 6.00 -18.17
C THR A 230 -6.48 5.38 -18.62
N GLU A 231 -5.36 6.09 -18.48
CA GLU A 231 -4.06 5.69 -19.01
C GLU A 231 -3.20 4.96 -17.98
N PHE A 232 -3.48 5.20 -16.69
CA PHE A 232 -2.82 4.53 -15.58
C PHE A 232 -3.83 3.72 -14.75
N ASP A 233 -3.32 2.87 -13.86
CA ASP A 233 -4.12 2.22 -12.81
C ASP A 233 -3.45 2.49 -11.45
N VAL A 234 -3.61 3.72 -10.98
CA VAL A 234 -2.93 4.24 -9.78
C VAL A 234 -3.73 3.91 -8.54
N ARG A 235 -3.09 3.27 -7.55
CA ARG A 235 -3.74 3.02 -6.25
C ARG A 235 -4.22 4.34 -5.63
N GLY A 236 -5.41 4.34 -5.02
CA GLY A 236 -6.03 5.56 -4.47
C GLY A 236 -6.77 6.44 -5.49
N HIS A 237 -6.43 6.35 -6.78
CA HIS A 237 -7.07 7.10 -7.88
C HIS A 237 -7.72 6.19 -8.92
N ARG A 238 -8.00 4.93 -8.55
CA ARG A 238 -8.65 3.95 -9.44
C ARG A 238 -10.11 4.31 -9.65
N THR A 239 -10.64 3.94 -10.81
CA THR A 239 -12.10 3.96 -10.99
C THR A 239 -12.77 2.94 -10.08
N LEU A 240 -14.00 3.24 -9.65
CA LEU A 240 -14.80 2.32 -8.86
C LEU A 240 -14.98 0.98 -9.58
N GLU A 241 -15.17 1.04 -10.90
CA GLU A 241 -15.32 -0.15 -11.74
C GLU A 241 -14.10 -1.06 -11.67
N ARG A 242 -12.88 -0.51 -11.84
CA ARG A 242 -11.65 -1.28 -11.71
C ARG A 242 -11.47 -1.82 -10.30
N ALA A 243 -11.74 -1.00 -9.27
CA ALA A 243 -11.60 -1.40 -7.88
C ALA A 243 -12.53 -2.56 -7.50
N LEU A 244 -13.79 -2.55 -7.97
CA LEU A 244 -14.75 -3.62 -7.69
C LEU A 244 -14.49 -4.89 -8.51
N ASN A 245 -13.99 -4.77 -9.75
CA ASN A 245 -13.69 -5.92 -10.61
C ASN A 245 -12.37 -6.63 -10.24
N ASP A 246 -11.45 -5.93 -9.59
CA ASP A 246 -10.14 -6.47 -9.22
C ASP A 246 -10.22 -7.37 -7.98
N LYS A 247 -10.26 -8.68 -8.21
CA LYS A 247 -10.34 -9.70 -7.15
C LYS A 247 -9.04 -9.87 -6.37
N SER A 248 -7.92 -9.38 -6.90
CA SER A 248 -6.61 -9.53 -6.26
C SER A 248 -6.39 -8.50 -5.15
N VAL A 249 -7.27 -7.51 -5.03
CA VAL A 249 -7.25 -6.48 -4.00
C VAL A 249 -8.47 -6.61 -3.09
N PRO A 250 -8.29 -6.65 -1.76
CA PRO A 250 -9.39 -6.54 -0.83
C PRO A 250 -10.14 -5.22 -0.99
N PHE A 251 -11.46 -5.28 -1.06
CA PHE A 251 -12.35 -4.12 -1.10
C PHE A 251 -13.10 -4.07 0.21
N LEU A 252 -12.54 -3.34 1.18
CA LEU A 252 -13.01 -3.39 2.56
C LEU A 252 -14.28 -2.56 2.76
N ILE A 253 -15.30 -3.18 3.35
CA ILE A 253 -16.55 -2.56 3.80
C ILE A 253 -16.69 -2.90 5.29
N GLY A 254 -16.66 -1.89 6.16
CA GLY A 254 -16.68 -2.11 7.62
C GLY A 254 -15.53 -2.99 8.12
N GLY A 255 -14.35 -2.89 7.49
CA GLY A 255 -13.17 -3.68 7.83
C GLY A 255 -13.17 -5.12 7.31
N THR A 256 -14.23 -5.56 6.60
CA THR A 256 -14.32 -6.91 6.02
C THR A 256 -14.26 -6.81 4.49
N ASP A 257 -13.54 -7.73 3.84
CA ASP A 257 -13.49 -7.76 2.37
C ASP A 257 -14.87 -8.10 1.79
N ALA A 258 -15.32 -7.28 0.85
CA ALA A 258 -16.59 -7.46 0.15
C ALA A 258 -16.51 -8.68 -0.77
N VAL A 259 -17.40 -9.64 -0.54
CA VAL A 259 -17.54 -10.82 -1.39
C VAL A 259 -17.89 -10.45 -2.83
N GLN A 260 -17.51 -11.29 -3.79
CA GLN A 260 -17.70 -11.01 -5.23
C GLN A 260 -19.16 -10.67 -5.59
N ALA A 261 -20.14 -11.36 -5.00
CA ALA A 261 -21.55 -11.08 -5.26
C ALA A 261 -21.95 -9.66 -4.82
N MET A 262 -21.40 -9.15 -3.72
CA MET A 262 -21.63 -7.80 -3.24
C MET A 262 -20.97 -6.77 -4.16
N ARG A 263 -19.71 -7.00 -4.56
CA ARG A 263 -19.02 -6.13 -5.52
C ARG A 263 -19.78 -6.02 -6.84
N GLN A 264 -20.28 -7.14 -7.37
CA GLN A 264 -21.09 -7.17 -8.59
C GLN A 264 -22.42 -6.42 -8.43
N ALA A 265 -23.10 -6.59 -7.29
CA ALA A 265 -24.32 -5.85 -7.02
C ALA A 265 -24.10 -4.33 -6.93
N LEU A 266 -22.96 -3.88 -6.38
CA LEU A 266 -22.58 -2.47 -6.38
C LEU A 266 -22.31 -1.95 -7.80
N LEU A 267 -21.61 -2.72 -8.65
CA LEU A 267 -21.41 -2.38 -10.06
C LEU A 267 -22.73 -2.23 -10.83
N GLU A 268 -23.71 -3.07 -10.53
CA GLU A 268 -25.08 -3.01 -11.08
C GLU A 268 -25.90 -1.84 -10.52
N GLY A 269 -25.36 -1.05 -9.58
CA GLY A 269 -26.03 0.09 -8.97
C GLY A 269 -27.10 -0.31 -7.94
N LYS A 270 -27.05 -1.52 -7.39
CA LYS A 270 -27.97 -1.95 -6.33
C LYS A 270 -27.67 -1.20 -5.03
N TRP A 271 -28.72 -1.03 -4.22
CA TRP A 271 -28.60 -0.53 -2.85
C TRP A 271 -28.42 -1.72 -1.91
N ILE A 272 -27.35 -1.72 -1.14
CA ILE A 272 -26.98 -2.85 -0.27
C ILE A 272 -27.07 -2.43 1.19
N TYR A 273 -27.88 -3.13 1.97
CA TYR A 273 -27.92 -3.03 3.41
C TYR A 273 -26.73 -3.80 4.02
N SER A 274 -26.02 -3.16 4.94
CA SER A 274 -25.01 -3.77 5.80
C SER A 274 -25.19 -3.24 7.23
N SER A 275 -25.26 -4.15 8.21
CA SER A 275 -25.38 -3.80 9.62
C SER A 275 -24.08 -3.25 10.22
N LYS A 276 -22.94 -3.45 9.54
CA LYS A 276 -21.60 -3.05 10.01
C LYS A 276 -20.86 -2.33 8.88
N ILE A 277 -21.09 -1.03 8.74
CA ILE A 277 -20.36 -0.18 7.78
C ILE A 277 -19.27 0.61 8.49
N SER A 278 -19.59 1.22 9.64
CA SER A 278 -18.64 1.97 10.44
C SER A 278 -19.08 1.94 11.90
N GLU A 279 -18.14 1.66 12.81
CA GLU A 279 -18.37 1.78 14.25
C GLU A 279 -18.53 3.24 14.69
N SER A 280 -17.83 4.17 14.04
CA SER A 280 -17.92 5.60 14.35
C SER A 280 -19.18 6.27 13.80
N MET A 281 -19.85 5.64 12.84
CA MET A 281 -21.08 6.13 12.21
C MET A 281 -22.16 5.05 12.20
N PRO A 282 -22.72 4.69 13.37
CA PRO A 282 -23.62 3.55 13.50
C PRO A 282 -24.96 3.75 12.78
N GLY A 283 -25.32 4.99 12.41
CA GLY A 283 -26.54 5.30 11.65
C GLY A 283 -26.44 5.03 10.15
N LEU A 284 -25.27 4.65 9.63
CA LEU A 284 -25.08 4.32 8.21
C LEU A 284 -25.23 2.82 8.01
N HIS A 285 -26.22 2.46 7.18
CA HIS A 285 -26.56 1.06 6.94
C HIS A 285 -26.71 0.70 5.47
N PHE A 286 -26.70 1.68 4.56
CA PHE A 286 -26.94 1.44 3.15
C PHE A 286 -25.73 1.87 2.33
N LEU A 287 -25.34 1.04 1.38
CA LEU A 287 -24.21 1.24 0.49
C LEU A 287 -24.74 1.37 -0.95
N HIS A 288 -24.15 2.30 -1.69
CA HIS A 288 -24.43 2.46 -3.11
C HIS A 288 -23.19 2.95 -3.85
N ALA A 289 -23.00 2.46 -5.07
CA ALA A 289 -21.99 2.95 -6.00
C ALA A 289 -22.42 4.31 -6.57
N ASP A 290 -21.85 5.39 -6.04
CA ASP A 290 -22.07 6.73 -6.57
C ASP A 290 -21.18 6.95 -7.79
N LYS A 291 -21.79 7.06 -8.97
CA LYS A 291 -21.10 7.28 -10.23
C LYS A 291 -20.48 8.68 -10.36
N LYS A 292 -21.03 9.69 -9.68
CA LYS A 292 -20.49 11.06 -9.72
C LYS A 292 -19.20 11.15 -8.92
N CYS A 293 -19.19 10.54 -7.73
CA CYS A 293 -18.01 10.51 -6.88
C CYS A 293 -17.05 9.35 -7.19
N ASN A 294 -17.43 8.46 -8.11
CA ASN A 294 -16.67 7.26 -8.47
C ASN A 294 -16.26 6.42 -7.25
N ARG A 295 -17.17 6.29 -6.27
CA ARG A 295 -16.93 5.66 -4.96
C ARG A 295 -18.16 4.94 -4.44
N VAL A 296 -17.95 3.97 -3.54
CA VAL A 296 -19.05 3.42 -2.72
C VAL A 296 -19.30 4.38 -1.56
N MET A 297 -20.53 4.87 -1.48
CA MET A 297 -20.96 5.80 -0.45
C MET A 297 -21.88 5.09 0.53
N ALA A 298 -21.80 5.51 1.79
CA ALA A 298 -22.63 5.01 2.88
C ALA A 298 -23.73 6.02 3.23
N TYR A 299 -24.95 5.53 3.45
CA TYR A 299 -26.14 6.32 3.67
C TYR A 299 -26.94 5.79 4.87
N SER A 300 -27.65 6.68 5.54
CA SER A 300 -28.58 6.32 6.62
C SER A 300 -29.92 5.78 6.12
N LYS A 301 -30.32 6.16 4.89
CA LYS A 301 -31.53 5.68 4.23
C LYS A 301 -31.34 5.62 2.71
N PRO A 302 -31.97 4.65 2.03
CA PRO A 302 -32.04 4.63 0.57
C PRO A 302 -33.06 5.67 0.06
N PRO A 303 -33.00 6.07 -1.23
CA PRO A 303 -34.03 6.86 -1.88
C PRO A 303 -35.38 6.13 -1.87
N ALA A 304 -36.48 6.89 -1.81
CA ALA A 304 -37.83 6.34 -1.79
C ALA A 304 -38.09 5.47 -3.05
N GLY A 305 -38.74 4.32 -2.85
CA GLY A 305 -39.09 3.39 -3.94
C GLY A 305 -37.94 2.58 -4.52
N LYS A 306 -36.70 2.71 -4.00
CA LYS A 306 -35.58 1.86 -4.43
C LYS A 306 -35.60 0.52 -3.69
N ALA A 307 -35.45 -0.56 -4.46
CA ALA A 307 -35.23 -1.89 -3.91
C ALA A 307 -33.88 -1.95 -3.19
N VAL A 308 -33.88 -2.51 -1.99
CA VAL A 308 -32.67 -2.74 -1.19
C VAL A 308 -32.41 -4.24 -1.13
N TYR A 309 -31.14 -4.60 -1.13
CA TYR A 309 -30.64 -5.96 -1.04
C TYR A 309 -29.73 -6.11 0.17
N GLN A 310 -29.47 -7.33 0.60
CA GLN A 310 -28.47 -7.65 1.62
C GLN A 310 -27.65 -8.84 1.17
N GLU A 311 -26.42 -8.92 1.65
CA GLU A 311 -25.61 -10.12 1.51
C GLU A 311 -25.99 -11.12 2.60
N LYS A 312 -26.20 -12.36 2.20
CA LYS A 312 -26.43 -13.49 3.10
C LYS A 312 -25.85 -14.76 2.48
N ASN A 313 -24.90 -15.39 3.16
CA ASN A 313 -24.26 -16.66 2.76
C ASN A 313 -23.64 -16.60 1.35
N GLY A 314 -22.91 -15.53 1.03
CA GLY A 314 -22.24 -15.29 -0.25
C GLY A 314 -23.18 -14.86 -1.38
N ARG A 315 -24.45 -14.58 -1.10
CA ARG A 315 -25.48 -14.25 -2.11
C ARG A 315 -26.18 -12.94 -1.80
N ILE A 316 -26.61 -12.25 -2.85
CA ILE A 316 -27.38 -11.01 -2.75
C ILE A 316 -28.87 -11.34 -2.85
N ILE A 317 -29.61 -11.04 -1.78
CA ILE A 317 -31.06 -11.28 -1.66
C ILE A 317 -31.79 -9.98 -1.32
N PRO A 318 -33.10 -9.84 -1.61
CA PRO A 318 -33.86 -8.68 -1.18
C PRO A 318 -33.80 -8.46 0.34
N TYR A 319 -33.63 -7.21 0.76
CA TYR A 319 -33.64 -6.81 2.16
C TYR A 319 -35.08 -6.47 2.59
N THR A 320 -35.54 -7.16 3.62
CA THR A 320 -36.78 -6.83 4.33
C THR A 320 -36.42 -6.39 5.74
N ALA A 321 -36.70 -5.13 6.08
CA ALA A 321 -36.51 -4.64 7.43
C ALA A 321 -37.33 -5.50 8.41
N ALA A 322 -36.70 -6.02 9.45
CA ALA A 322 -37.41 -6.71 10.51
C ALA A 322 -38.39 -5.71 11.14
N LEU A 323 -39.70 -5.94 10.95
CA LEU A 323 -40.74 -5.22 11.67
C LEU A 323 -40.46 -5.42 13.17
N LYS A 324 -40.04 -4.35 13.86
CA LYS A 324 -40.05 -4.34 15.32
C LYS A 324 -41.49 -4.61 15.74
N LYS A 325 -41.77 -5.80 16.27
CA LYS A 325 -43.00 -6.05 17.01
C LYS A 325 -42.96 -5.12 18.21
N GLU A 326 -43.67 -4.00 18.16
CA GLU A 326 -44.06 -3.30 19.37
C GLU A 326 -44.87 -4.29 20.20
N THR A 327 -44.25 -4.79 21.26
CA THR A 327 -44.95 -5.53 22.30
C THR A 327 -45.93 -4.54 22.94
N LYS A 328 -47.15 -4.48 22.40
CA LYS A 328 -48.27 -3.84 23.08
C LYS A 328 -48.48 -4.61 24.38
N THR A 329 -47.95 -4.08 25.48
CA THR A 329 -48.29 -4.51 26.83
C THR A 329 -49.80 -4.37 26.97
N LYS A 330 -50.50 -5.51 26.97
CA LYS A 330 -51.91 -5.57 27.36
C LYS A 330 -52.00 -5.03 28.78
N LYS A 331 -52.67 -3.89 28.96
CA LYS A 331 -53.19 -3.48 30.27
C LYS A 331 -54.16 -4.56 30.74
N ASN A 332 -53.76 -5.35 31.72
CA ASN A 332 -54.70 -6.16 32.48
C ASN A 332 -55.49 -5.22 33.39
N ASN A 333 -56.71 -4.90 32.98
CA ASN A 333 -57.74 -4.46 33.93
C ASN A 333 -58.29 -5.72 34.61
N SER A 334 -57.76 -6.06 35.77
CA SER A 334 -58.39 -7.02 36.68
C SER A 334 -59.57 -6.33 37.39
N PRO A 335 -60.75 -6.96 37.51
CA PRO A 335 -61.81 -6.46 38.36
C PRO A 335 -61.42 -6.62 39.84
N LYS A 336 -61.90 -5.68 40.65
CA LYS A 336 -61.76 -5.63 42.11
C LYS A 336 -62.35 -6.90 42.76
N LEU A 337 -61.69 -7.37 43.82
CA LEU A 337 -62.39 -7.85 45.02
C LEU A 337 -62.10 -6.86 46.15
#